data_AF-A0A7C5D3L7-F1
#
_entry.id   AF-A0A7C5D3L7-F1
#
_cell.length_a   1.000
_cell.length_b   1.000
_cell.length_c   1.000
_cell.angle_alpha   90.00
_cell.angle_beta   90.00
_cell.angle_gamma   90.00
#
_symmetry.space_group_name_H-M   'P 1'
#
loop_
_entity.id
_entity.type
_entity.pdbx_description
1 polymer ?
#
loop_
_entity_poly.entity_id
_entity_poly.type
_entity_poly.pdbx_seq_one_letter_code
_entity_poly.pdbx_strand_id
1 'polypeptide(L)' 'ELKRYLEEHGVGTAIHYPIPLHLQPAFAHLGYKPGDLPVAEQLSRECLSLPLYPGLTEEEVKFVADTIRKFFARTR' A
#
# COMPACT_ATOMS: atom_id res chain seq x y z
N GLU A 1 -2.64 -9.18 -0.07
CA GLU A 1 -3.82 -9.79 0.60
C GLU A 1 -4.68 -8.76 1.33
N LEU A 2 -4.09 -7.94 2.21
CA LEU A 2 -4.80 -6.88 2.92
C LEU A 2 -5.62 -5.97 2.00
N LYS A 3 -5.05 -5.51 0.87
CA LYS A 3 -5.78 -4.72 -0.16
C LYS A 3 -7.11 -5.38 -0.54
N ARG A 4 -7.07 -6.66 -0.92
CA ARG A 4 -8.25 -7.41 -1.36
C ARG A 4 -9.27 -7.54 -0.23
N TYR A 5 -8.81 -7.83 0.99
CA TYR A 5 -9.68 -7.92 2.14
C TYR A 5 -10.40 -6.60 2.44
N LEU A 6 -9.68 -5.47 2.38
CA LEU A 6 -10.26 -4.14 2.55
C LEU A 6 -11.28 -3.82 1.46
N GLU A 7 -10.97 -4.15 0.21
CA GLU A 7 -11.86 -3.98 -0.95
C GLU A 7 -13.17 -4.78 -0.80
N GLU A 8 -13.08 -6.04 -0.34
CA GLU A 8 -14.25 -6.89 -0.03
C GLU A 8 -15.13 -6.32 1.11
N HIS A 9 -14.59 -5.44 1.95
CA HIS A 9 -15.31 -4.76 3.05
C HIS A 9 -15.68 -3.31 2.70
N GLY A 10 -15.57 -2.92 1.43
CA GLY A 10 -15.96 -1.58 0.96
C GLY A 10 -14.95 -0.48 1.28
N VAL A 11 -13.71 -0.81 1.67
CA VAL A 11 -12.65 0.16 1.92
C VAL A 11 -11.78 0.32 0.67
N GLY A 12 -11.87 1.48 0.02
CA GLY A 12 -11.00 1.85 -1.10
C GLY A 12 -9.55 2.00 -0.66
N THR A 13 -8.61 1.48 -1.45
CA THR A 13 -7.16 1.62 -1.19
C THR A 13 -6.39 1.80 -2.49
N ALA A 14 -5.17 2.29 -2.40
CA ALA A 14 -4.29 2.50 -3.55
C ALA A 14 -2.84 2.08 -3.24
N ILE A 15 -2.06 1.82 -4.28
CA ILE A 15 -0.62 1.52 -4.16
C ILE A 15 0.16 2.69 -4.76
N HIS A 16 0.93 3.38 -3.93
CA HIS A 16 1.79 4.49 -4.31
C HIS A 16 3.24 4.21 -3.87
N TYR A 17 4.12 3.75 -4.75
CA TYR A 17 3.94 3.35 -6.16
C TYR A 17 4.39 1.90 -6.36
N PRO A 18 3.80 1.15 -7.32
CA PRO A 18 4.08 -0.28 -7.48
C PRO A 18 5.47 -0.60 -8.04
N ILE A 19 6.12 0.36 -8.71
CA ILE A 19 7.47 0.20 -9.28
C ILE A 19 8.34 1.38 -8.80
N PRO A 20 9.45 1.13 -8.10
CA PRO A 20 10.35 2.18 -7.63
C PRO A 20 11.07 2.82 -8.82
N LEU A 21 11.43 4.10 -8.70
CA LEU A 21 11.93 4.91 -9.82
C LEU A 21 13.12 4.28 -10.54
N HIS A 22 14.08 3.71 -9.81
CA HIS A 22 15.29 3.12 -10.40
C HIS A 22 15.03 1.90 -11.27
N LEU A 23 13.85 1.27 -11.15
CA LEU A 23 13.43 0.14 -11.99
C LEU A 23 12.41 0.55 -13.08
N GLN A 24 12.01 1.81 -13.15
CA GLN A 24 11.12 2.26 -14.21
C GLN A 24 11.89 2.45 -15.54
N PRO A 25 11.30 2.09 -16.70
CA PRO A 25 11.96 2.21 -18.00
C PRO A 25 12.52 3.61 -18.31
N ALA A 26 11.86 4.67 -17.84
CA ALA A 26 12.29 6.05 -18.04
C ALA A 26 13.68 6.34 -17.43
N PHE A 27 14.08 5.59 -16.39
CA PHE A 27 15.34 5.77 -15.67
C PHE A 27 16.38 4.69 -15.99
N ALA A 28 16.13 3.81 -16.98
CA ALA A 28 17.05 2.73 -17.35
C ALA A 28 18.46 3.23 -17.72
N HIS A 29 18.56 4.46 -18.25
CA HIS A 29 19.84 5.11 -18.60
C HIS A 29 20.76 5.38 -17.39
N LEU A 30 20.24 5.34 -16.16
CA LEU A 30 21.03 5.52 -14.94
C LEU A 30 21.76 4.25 -14.50
N GLY A 31 21.46 3.09 -15.10
CA GLY A 31 22.22 1.84 -14.91
C GLY A 31 21.98 1.08 -13.60
N TYR A 32 21.01 1.51 -12.79
CA TYR A 32 20.61 0.79 -11.58
C TYR A 32 19.99 -0.58 -11.89
N LYS A 33 20.11 -1.50 -10.93
CA LYS A 33 19.62 -2.87 -11.00
C LYS A 33 18.77 -3.22 -9.76
N PRO A 34 17.91 -4.25 -9.85
CA PRO A 34 17.26 -4.81 -8.68
C PRO A 34 18.28 -5.15 -7.59
N GLY A 35 18.02 -4.73 -6.36
CA GLY A 35 18.90 -4.88 -5.21
C GLY A 35 19.74 -3.65 -4.88
N ASP A 36 19.91 -2.68 -5.79
CA ASP A 36 20.73 -1.50 -5.54
C ASP A 36 20.07 -0.55 -4.52
N LEU A 37 18.72 -0.47 -4.51
CA LEU A 37 17.93 0.36 -3.60
C LEU A 37 16.89 -0.49 -2.86
N PRO A 38 17.30 -1.38 -1.94
CA PRO A 38 16.44 -2.42 -1.37
C PRO A 38 15.24 -1.88 -0.59
N VAL A 39 15.39 -0.73 0.08
CA VAL A 39 14.30 -0.08 0.81
C VAL A 39 13.22 0.42 -0.14
N ALA A 40 13.60 1.04 -1.27
CA ALA A 40 12.65 1.52 -2.26
C ALA A 40 11.84 0.36 -2.87
N GLU A 41 12.51 -0.76 -3.15
CA GLU A 41 11.87 -1.97 -3.67
C GLU A 41 10.97 -2.66 -2.65
N GLN A 42 11.36 -2.65 -1.37
CA GLN A 42 10.50 -3.16 -0.32
C GLN A 42 9.22 -2.32 -0.20
N LEU A 43 9.36 -0.99 -0.12
CA LEU A 43 8.22 -0.09 -0.02
C LEU A 43 7.27 -0.21 -1.21
N SER A 44 7.79 -0.36 -2.44
CA SER A 44 6.93 -0.54 -3.62
C SER A 44 6.10 -1.83 -3.59
N ARG A 45 6.55 -2.85 -2.86
CA ARG A 45 5.84 -4.14 -2.68
C ARG A 45 4.87 -4.13 -1.50
N GLU A 46 5.18 -3.41 -0.44
CA GLU A 46 4.51 -3.53 0.86
C GLU A 46 3.59 -2.35 1.19
N CYS A 47 3.82 -1.17 0.62
CA CYS A 47 3.02 0.01 0.92
C CYS A 47 1.58 -0.11 0.39
N LEU A 48 0.63 0.29 1.24
CA LEU A 48 -0.78 0.41 0.91
C LEU A 48 -1.31 1.73 1.46
N SER A 49 -1.82 2.58 0.58
CA SER A 49 -2.47 3.84 0.96
C SER A 49 -3.91 3.59 1.39
N LEU A 50 -4.26 4.11 2.56
CA LEU A 50 -5.62 4.09 3.11
C LEU A 50 -6.39 5.36 2.71
N PRO A 51 -7.74 5.36 2.81
CA PRO A 51 -8.54 6.56 2.61
C PRO A 51 -8.10 7.69 3.55
N LEU A 52 -7.85 8.86 2.97
CA LEU A 52 -7.54 10.08 3.72
C LEU A 52 -7.98 11.30 2.91
N TYR A 53 -9.05 11.96 3.36
CA TYR A 53 -9.61 13.17 2.74
C TYR A 53 -10.39 13.99 3.79
N PRO A 54 -10.60 15.31 3.60
CA PRO A 54 -11.19 16.19 4.62
C PRO A 54 -12.60 15.81 5.10
N GLY A 55 -13.36 15.06 4.31
CA GLY A 55 -14.72 14.61 4.64
C GLY A 55 -14.80 13.26 5.35
N LEU A 56 -13.67 12.64 5.71
CA LEU A 56 -13.65 11.33 6.37
C LEU A 56 -14.08 11.47 7.83
N THR A 57 -15.13 10.76 8.25
CA THR A 57 -15.65 10.83 9.62
C THR A 57 -14.85 9.97 10.60
N GLU A 58 -14.98 10.22 11.91
CA GLU A 58 -14.34 9.39 12.93
C GLU A 58 -14.84 7.94 12.89
N GLU A 59 -16.11 7.72 12.58
CA GLU A 59 -16.69 6.39 12.41
C GLU A 59 -16.09 5.66 11.20
N GLU A 60 -15.86 6.37 10.09
CA GLU A 60 -15.19 5.81 8.90
C GLU A 60 -13.73 5.45 9.21
N VAL A 61 -13.00 6.32 9.90
CA VAL A 61 -11.62 6.04 10.36
C VAL A 61 -11.61 4.80 11.26
N LYS A 62 -12.54 4.71 12.21
CA LYS A 62 -12.66 3.57 13.12
C LYS A 62 -13.00 2.29 12.35
N PHE A 63 -13.91 2.37 11.38
CA PHE A 63 -14.27 1.23 10.53
C PHE A 63 -13.06 0.69 9.75
N VAL A 64 -12.27 1.58 9.14
CA VAL A 64 -11.04 1.19 8.44
C VAL A 64 -10.05 0.52 9.40
N ALA A 65 -9.78 1.15 10.55
CA ALA A 65 -8.85 0.63 11.54
C ALA A 65 -9.29 -0.74 12.10
N ASP A 66 -10.57 -0.91 12.42
CA ASP A 66 -11.10 -2.17 12.95
C ASP A 66 -11.09 -3.28 11.90
N THR A 67 -11.36 -2.95 10.64
CA THR A 67 -11.28 -3.91 9.53
C THR A 67 -9.84 -4.40 9.35
N ILE A 68 -8.85 -3.50 9.41
CA ILE A 68 -7.42 -3.88 9.37
C ILE A 68 -7.08 -4.80 10.55
N ARG A 69 -7.51 -4.47 11.78
CA ARG A 69 -7.27 -5.31 12.96
C ARG A 69 -7.86 -6.72 12.81
N LYS A 70 -9.08 -6.84 12.28
CA LYS A 70 -9.74 -8.13 12.01
C LYS A 70 -8.95 -8.98 11.02
N PHE A 71 -8.41 -8.38 9.96
CA PHE A 71 -7.54 -9.09 9.01
C PHE A 71 -6.37 -9.76 9.73
N PHE A 72 -5.61 -8.99 10.51
CA PHE A 72 -4.42 -9.50 11.20
C PHE A 72 -4.72 -10.45 12.36
N ALA A 73 -5.90 -10.36 12.97
CA ALA A 73 -6.32 -11.31 14.01
C ALA A 73 -6.62 -12.72 13.47
N ARG A 74 -7.03 -12.84 12.19
CA ARG A 74 -7.30 -14.13 11.54
C ARG A 74 -6.04 -14.85 11.05
N THR A 75 -4.97 -14.10 10.83
CA THR A 75 -3.71 -14.58 10.25
C THR A 75 -2.65 -14.84 11.33
N ARG A 76 -3.03 -14.81 12.61
CA ARG A 76 -2.21 -15.25 13.74
C ARG A 76 -2.44 -16.73 14.05
#